data_AF-A0AAV5Z1E5-F1
#
_entry.id   AF-A0AAV5Z1E5-F1
#
_cell.length_a   1.000
_cell.length_b   1.000
_cell.length_c   1.000
_cell.angle_alpha   90.00
_cell.angle_beta   90.00
_cell.angle_gamma   90.00
#
_symmetry.space_group_name_H-M   'P 1'
#
loop_
_entity.id
_entity.type
_entity.pdbx_description
1 polymer ?
#
loop_
_entity_poly.entity_id
_entity_poly.type
_entity_poly.pdbx_seq_one_letter_code
_entity_poly.pdbx_strand_id
1 'polypeptide(L)'
;MTVEEALLAVVGLVAIALLFLGLTQALEGDPRARLRARRRRLSRRGPARPLARAPSVAARGPRPAPPRPEESPVVAMAEMASEPEAEPAEAPRAEDLAWRERAAGHIRRRELGEARGLIDSALASREMTVGSAGVLLEVCSTAIARDLWRLRRAARRGAGDEAPLGALMEATRAILESEPASALDAEPRQQTGRRLWRGHTRLGLRRWRAGDFEAAVETLFGALSVPGLGGRRRRLGRDLLVRTLEDAAGQSLELIPELRGDGDRAAAVERAQRVLEHIRRARAEGVPAEDLAVAASRARQLLEHIEQTSVR
;
A
#
# COMPACT_ATOMS: atom_id res chain seq x y z
N MET A 1 13.00 -1.19 36.48
CA MET A 1 13.58 -1.75 35.25
C MET A 1 14.91 -2.36 35.64
N THR A 2 15.04 -3.68 35.58
CA THR A 2 16.27 -4.36 35.99
C THR A 2 17.31 -4.28 34.87
N VAL A 3 18.59 -4.40 35.21
CA VAL A 3 19.70 -4.34 34.23
C VAL A 3 19.52 -5.39 33.13
N GLU A 4 18.92 -6.55 33.46
CA GLU A 4 18.60 -7.62 32.51
C GLU A 4 17.53 -7.22 31.48
N GLU A 5 16.49 -6.48 31.89
CA GLU A 5 15.45 -5.99 30.98
C GLU A 5 16.00 -4.97 29.97
N ALA A 6 16.92 -4.10 30.43
CA ALA A 6 17.58 -3.13 29.56
C ALA A 6 18.48 -3.83 28.53
N LEU A 7 19.18 -4.89 28.92
CA LEU A 7 20.06 -5.65 28.04
C LEU A 7 19.28 -6.42 26.97
N LEU A 8 18.15 -7.03 27.35
CA LEU A 8 17.24 -7.69 26.41
C LEU A 8 16.62 -6.71 25.41
N ALA A 9 16.25 -5.50 25.85
CA ALA A 9 15.73 -4.46 24.96
C ALA A 9 16.77 -4.02 23.92
N VAL A 10 18.02 -3.83 24.34
CA VAL A 10 19.12 -3.44 23.43
C VAL A 10 19.44 -4.56 22.43
N VAL A 11 19.53 -5.81 22.88
CA VAL A 11 19.77 -6.96 21.99
C VAL A 11 18.62 -7.13 20.98
N GLY A 12 17.36 -6.94 21.40
CA GLY A 12 16.21 -6.96 20.51
C GLY A 12 16.26 -5.86 19.45
N LEU A 13 16.70 -4.66 19.83
CA LEU A 13 16.81 -3.52 18.90
C LEU A 13 17.96 -3.74 17.89
N VAL A 14 19.09 -4.29 18.34
CA VAL A 14 20.21 -4.67 17.46
C VAL A 14 19.81 -5.78 16.49
N ALA A 15 19.08 -6.80 16.95
CA ALA A 15 18.58 -7.87 16.09
C ALA A 15 17.60 -7.35 15.02
N ILE A 16 16.71 -6.42 15.39
CA ILE A 16 15.79 -5.76 14.44
C ILE A 16 16.56 -4.91 13.43
N ALA A 17 17.57 -4.16 13.87
CA ALA A 17 18.41 -3.33 13.01
C ALA A 17 19.21 -4.19 12.01
N LEU A 18 19.83 -5.27 12.48
CA LEU A 18 20.59 -6.21 11.64
C LEU A 18 19.68 -6.97 10.66
N LEU A 19 18.45 -7.30 11.05
CA LEU A 19 17.46 -7.89 10.14
C LEU A 19 17.01 -6.89 9.07
N PHE A 20 16.95 -5.59 9.41
CA PHE A 20 16.68 -4.53 8.45
C PHE A 20 17.87 -4.30 7.50
N LEU A 21 19.10 -4.34 8.01
CA LEU A 21 20.34 -4.12 7.24
C LEU A 21 20.67 -5.32 6.32
N GLY A 22 20.47 -6.54 6.80
CA GLY A 22 20.59 -7.75 5.99
C GLY A 22 19.50 -7.84 4.91
N LEU A 23 18.31 -7.29 5.17
CA LEU A 23 17.27 -7.14 4.16
C LEU A 23 17.64 -6.07 3.12
N THR A 24 18.31 -4.98 3.49
CA THR A 24 18.76 -3.98 2.50
C THR A 24 19.87 -4.52 1.60
N GLN A 25 20.85 -5.26 2.14
CA GLN A 25 21.94 -5.83 1.33
C GLN A 25 21.47 -6.99 0.44
N ALA A 26 20.54 -7.83 0.90
CA ALA A 26 19.91 -8.85 0.04
C ALA A 26 18.98 -8.24 -1.05
N LEU A 27 18.67 -6.94 -0.96
CA LEU A 27 17.83 -6.18 -1.90
C LEU A 27 18.63 -5.26 -2.83
N GLU A 28 19.92 -5.03 -2.59
CA GLU A 28 20.87 -4.34 -3.48
C GLU A 28 21.32 -5.20 -4.68
N GLY A 29 20.40 -5.99 -5.24
CA GLY A 29 20.58 -6.48 -6.59
C GLY A 29 20.53 -5.28 -7.54
N ASP A 30 21.68 -4.88 -8.06
CA ASP A 30 21.94 -3.70 -8.89
C ASP A 30 20.71 -3.32 -9.76
N PRO A 31 19.98 -2.25 -9.40
CA PRO A 31 18.80 -1.80 -10.15
C PRO A 31 19.17 -1.45 -11.60
N ARG A 32 20.42 -1.06 -11.86
CA ARG A 32 20.93 -0.79 -13.21
C ARG A 32 21.10 -2.08 -14.02
N ALA A 33 21.47 -3.20 -13.39
CA ALA A 33 21.52 -4.50 -14.05
C ALA A 33 20.12 -4.98 -14.48
N ARG A 34 19.08 -4.68 -13.69
CA ARG A 34 17.68 -5.01 -14.03
C ARG A 34 17.11 -4.10 -15.14
N LEU A 35 17.50 -2.83 -15.17
CA LEU A 35 17.18 -1.92 -16.28
C LEU A 35 17.82 -2.37 -17.60
N ARG A 36 19.10 -2.81 -17.57
CA ARG A 36 19.74 -3.43 -18.75
C ARG A 36 19.03 -4.72 -19.19
N ALA A 37 18.54 -5.52 -18.26
CA ALA A 37 17.76 -6.72 -18.57
C ALA A 37 16.37 -6.40 -19.17
N ARG A 38 15.73 -5.30 -18.76
CA ARG A 38 14.46 -4.82 -19.33
C ARG A 38 14.67 -4.23 -20.73
N ARG A 39 15.76 -3.50 -20.96
CA ARG A 39 16.22 -3.04 -22.29
C ARG A 39 16.35 -4.23 -23.26
N ARG A 40 16.97 -5.33 -22.81
CA ARG A 40 17.07 -6.57 -23.61
C ARG A 40 15.74 -7.27 -23.88
N ARG A 41 14.72 -7.12 -23.02
CA ARG A 41 13.40 -7.75 -23.22
C ARG A 41 12.52 -6.98 -24.19
N LEU A 42 12.61 -5.64 -24.20
CA LEU A 42 11.91 -4.81 -25.18
C LEU A 42 12.47 -5.03 -26.60
N SER A 43 13.78 -5.26 -26.74
CA SER A 43 14.41 -5.60 -28.02
C SER A 43 14.20 -7.06 -28.49
N ARG A 44 13.58 -7.95 -27.70
CA ARG A 44 13.48 -9.40 -28.01
C ARG A 44 12.06 -9.94 -28.23
N ARG A 45 11.06 -9.09 -28.50
CA ARG A 45 9.73 -9.57 -28.92
C ARG A 45 9.78 -10.09 -30.38
N GLY A 46 10.39 -11.26 -30.56
CA GLY A 46 10.15 -12.23 -31.62
C GLY A 46 9.63 -13.54 -31.00
N PRO A 47 8.94 -14.41 -31.77
CA PRO A 47 7.93 -15.31 -31.21
C PRO A 47 8.51 -16.48 -30.41
N ALA A 48 7.72 -16.87 -29.41
CA ALA A 48 8.04 -17.83 -28.36
C ALA A 48 8.22 -19.26 -28.86
N ARG A 49 9.04 -20.04 -28.12
CA ARG A 49 8.93 -21.50 -28.08
C ARG A 49 9.01 -21.99 -26.62
N PRO A 50 8.09 -22.86 -26.18
CA PRO A 50 7.97 -23.31 -24.78
C PRO A 50 8.75 -24.62 -24.56
N LEU A 51 9.00 -24.96 -23.29
CA LEU A 51 9.30 -26.28 -22.67
C LEU A 51 10.01 -25.99 -21.33
N ALA A 52 9.88 -26.73 -20.23
CA ALA A 52 9.22 -27.98 -19.90
C ALA A 52 8.98 -28.04 -18.37
N ARG A 53 8.29 -29.09 -17.95
CA ARG A 53 7.64 -29.34 -16.66
C ARG A 53 8.50 -30.24 -15.73
N ALA A 54 8.20 -30.13 -14.43
CA ALA A 54 8.32 -31.14 -13.33
C ALA A 54 9.71 -31.31 -12.63
N PRO A 55 9.79 -31.93 -11.42
CA PRO A 55 8.73 -32.51 -10.58
C PRO A 55 8.72 -32.11 -9.08
N SER A 56 7.69 -32.66 -8.43
CA SER A 56 7.32 -32.75 -7.00
C SER A 56 8.36 -33.44 -6.11
N VAL A 57 8.48 -33.00 -4.85
CA VAL A 57 9.02 -33.82 -3.73
C VAL A 57 8.22 -33.60 -2.44
N ALA A 58 7.91 -34.75 -1.82
CA ALA A 58 7.12 -35.05 -0.63
C ALA A 58 7.59 -34.38 0.68
N ALA A 59 6.65 -33.96 1.54
CA ALA A 59 6.22 -34.62 2.79
C ALA A 59 7.17 -34.52 3.99
N ARG A 60 6.71 -33.84 5.07
CA ARG A 60 7.20 -33.99 6.44
C ARG A 60 6.12 -33.63 7.45
N GLY A 61 5.62 -34.68 8.13
CA GLY A 61 5.51 -34.83 9.58
C GLY A 61 4.70 -33.82 10.42
N PRO A 62 3.75 -34.28 11.26
CA PRO A 62 2.91 -33.43 12.10
C PRO A 62 3.67 -32.88 13.32
N ARG A 63 3.37 -31.65 13.71
CA ARG A 63 3.92 -30.98 14.90
C ARG A 63 2.97 -31.14 16.11
N PRO A 64 3.46 -31.45 17.31
CA PRO A 64 2.65 -31.61 18.52
C PRO A 64 2.20 -30.26 19.10
N ALA A 65 1.03 -30.26 19.73
CA ALA A 65 0.42 -29.12 20.41
C ALA A 65 0.90 -29.01 21.88
N PRO A 66 1.07 -27.80 22.44
CA PRO A 66 1.21 -27.60 23.88
C PRO A 66 -0.17 -27.41 24.57
N PRO A 67 -0.26 -27.75 25.88
CA PRO A 67 -1.50 -27.91 26.62
C PRO A 67 -2.14 -26.61 27.11
N ARG A 68 -3.46 -26.69 27.35
CA ARG A 68 -4.25 -25.72 28.13
C ARG A 68 -3.97 -25.88 29.63
N PRO A 69 -4.07 -24.80 30.42
CA PRO A 69 -4.48 -24.89 31.81
C PRO A 69 -5.94 -24.43 31.98
N GLU A 70 -6.65 -25.20 32.79
CA GLU A 70 -8.01 -25.00 33.25
C GLU A 70 -8.11 -23.89 34.32
N GLU A 71 -9.35 -23.42 34.46
CA GLU A 71 -9.97 -22.46 35.39
C GLU A 71 -9.66 -22.78 36.87
N SER A 72 -9.55 -21.85 37.83
CA SER A 72 -10.52 -20.91 38.47
C SER A 72 -10.11 -20.84 39.99
N PRO A 73 -10.76 -20.13 40.95
CA PRO A 73 -11.69 -19.00 40.93
C PRO A 73 -11.37 -17.91 42.02
N VAL A 74 -12.36 -17.03 42.31
CA VAL A 74 -12.59 -16.22 43.55
C VAL A 74 -12.06 -14.75 43.51
N VAL A 75 -12.79 -13.67 43.87
CA VAL A 75 -14.20 -13.20 43.95
C VAL A 75 -14.12 -11.74 44.47
N ALA A 76 -15.08 -10.89 44.04
CA ALA A 76 -15.56 -9.64 44.67
C ALA A 76 -14.58 -8.43 44.75
N MET A 77 -14.96 -7.15 44.60
CA MET A 77 -16.23 -6.40 44.55
C MET A 77 -15.86 -5.02 43.94
N ALA A 78 -16.58 -4.51 42.95
CA ALA A 78 -17.69 -3.54 43.07
C ALA A 78 -17.30 -2.17 43.65
N GLU A 79 -17.10 -1.17 42.79
CA GLU A 79 -17.55 0.21 43.07
C GLU A 79 -17.69 1.03 41.77
N MET A 80 -18.95 1.18 41.35
CA MET A 80 -19.59 2.43 40.96
C MET A 80 -18.76 3.51 40.25
N ALA A 81 -18.94 3.60 38.93
CA ALA A 81 -19.03 4.88 38.25
C ALA A 81 -20.22 4.81 37.29
N SER A 82 -21.22 5.64 37.54
CA SER A 82 -22.40 5.79 36.70
C SER A 82 -21.99 6.20 35.29
N GLU A 83 -22.09 5.26 34.35
CA GLU A 83 -22.04 5.55 32.92
C GLU A 83 -23.32 6.31 32.54
N PRO A 84 -23.26 7.40 31.77
CA PRO A 84 -24.45 8.00 31.21
C PRO A 84 -25.11 6.97 30.29
N GLU A 85 -26.40 6.72 30.49
CA GLU A 85 -27.22 5.85 29.65
C GLU A 85 -27.02 6.23 28.17
N ALA A 86 -26.23 5.44 27.45
CA ALA A 86 -26.20 5.50 26.01
C ALA A 86 -27.60 5.11 25.53
N GLU A 87 -28.27 6.04 24.83
CA GLU A 87 -29.50 5.74 24.12
C GLU A 87 -29.33 4.41 23.36
N PRO A 88 -30.30 3.48 23.45
CA PRO A 88 -30.18 2.19 22.79
C PRO A 88 -29.99 2.42 21.30
N ALA A 89 -28.81 2.04 20.80
CA ALA A 89 -28.50 2.10 19.38
C ALA A 89 -29.64 1.42 18.61
N GLU A 90 -30.33 2.18 17.76
CA GLU A 90 -31.44 1.72 16.93
C GLU A 90 -31.05 0.40 16.28
N ALA A 91 -31.80 -0.67 16.55
CA ALA A 91 -31.45 -2.00 16.06
C ALA A 91 -31.32 -1.95 14.53
N PRO A 92 -30.21 -2.46 13.97
CA PRO A 92 -29.95 -2.33 12.53
C PRO A 92 -31.09 -2.97 11.75
N ARG A 93 -31.58 -2.26 10.72
CA ARG A 93 -32.71 -2.74 9.92
C ARG A 93 -32.27 -4.01 9.18
N ALA A 94 -33.20 -4.94 8.97
CA ALA A 94 -32.90 -6.21 8.28
C ALA A 94 -32.28 -5.98 6.88
N GLU A 95 -32.64 -4.88 6.23
CA GLU A 95 -32.13 -4.43 4.94
C GLU A 95 -30.65 -4.01 5.02
N ASP A 96 -30.24 -3.35 6.11
CA ASP A 96 -28.84 -2.95 6.38
C ASP A 96 -27.90 -4.16 6.46
N LEU A 97 -28.40 -5.26 7.04
CA LEU A 97 -27.64 -6.50 7.19
C LEU A 97 -27.51 -7.25 5.86
N ALA A 98 -28.52 -7.18 5.00
CA ALA A 98 -28.57 -7.91 3.74
C ALA A 98 -27.58 -7.38 2.69
N TRP A 99 -27.45 -6.06 2.51
CA TRP A 99 -26.46 -5.52 1.58
C TRP A 99 -25.03 -5.71 2.10
N ARG A 100 -24.83 -5.54 3.42
CA ARG A 100 -23.54 -5.76 4.09
C ARG A 100 -23.03 -7.18 3.89
N GLU A 101 -23.86 -8.19 4.13
CA GLU A 101 -23.44 -9.59 3.94
C GLU A 101 -23.14 -9.92 2.47
N ARG A 102 -23.91 -9.34 1.54
CA ARG A 102 -23.60 -9.46 0.10
C ARG A 102 -22.23 -8.86 -0.21
N ALA A 103 -21.97 -7.62 0.20
CA ALA A 103 -20.69 -6.95 -0.01
C ALA A 103 -19.52 -7.74 0.62
N ALA A 104 -19.67 -8.22 1.86
CA ALA A 104 -18.68 -9.07 2.51
C ALA A 104 -18.47 -10.39 1.77
N GLY A 105 -19.53 -10.99 1.23
CA GLY A 105 -19.49 -12.17 0.36
C GLY A 105 -18.64 -11.94 -0.89
N HIS A 106 -18.88 -10.84 -1.61
CA HIS A 106 -18.10 -10.45 -2.78
C HIS A 106 -16.61 -10.22 -2.44
N ILE A 107 -16.31 -9.55 -1.32
CA ILE A 107 -14.91 -9.37 -0.85
C ILE A 107 -14.23 -10.72 -0.59
N ARG A 108 -14.93 -11.66 0.07
CA ARG A 108 -14.41 -13.01 0.36
C ARG A 108 -14.13 -13.81 -0.92
N ARG A 109 -14.99 -13.67 -1.94
CA ARG A 109 -14.83 -14.32 -3.27
C ARG A 109 -13.89 -13.57 -4.22
N ARG A 110 -13.43 -12.37 -3.85
CA ARG A 110 -12.58 -11.45 -4.65
C ARG A 110 -13.30 -10.81 -5.84
N GLU A 111 -14.61 -10.70 -5.77
CA GLU A 111 -15.46 -9.97 -6.72
C GLU A 111 -15.47 -8.47 -6.34
N LEU A 112 -14.28 -7.84 -6.38
CA LEU A 112 -14.08 -6.53 -5.75
C LEU A 112 -14.77 -5.38 -6.47
N GLY A 113 -15.04 -5.51 -7.77
CA GLY A 113 -15.86 -4.54 -8.50
C GLY A 113 -17.31 -4.55 -8.02
N GLU A 114 -17.89 -5.74 -7.83
CA GLU A 114 -19.26 -5.90 -7.32
C GLU A 114 -19.35 -5.43 -5.86
N ALA A 115 -18.36 -5.78 -5.03
CA ALA A 115 -18.27 -5.27 -3.67
C ALA A 115 -18.21 -3.74 -3.63
N ARG A 116 -17.38 -3.11 -4.49
CA ARG A 116 -17.24 -1.66 -4.58
C ARG A 116 -18.56 -1.00 -4.98
N GLY A 117 -19.23 -1.52 -6.02
CA GLY A 117 -20.53 -1.00 -6.47
C GLY A 117 -21.60 -1.04 -5.38
N LEU A 118 -21.67 -2.13 -4.60
CA LEU A 118 -22.58 -2.23 -3.46
C LEU A 118 -22.25 -1.24 -2.34
N ILE A 119 -20.97 -1.08 -2.01
CA ILE A 119 -20.51 -0.13 -0.99
C ILE A 119 -20.83 1.31 -1.43
N ASP A 120 -20.54 1.67 -2.69
CA ASP A 120 -20.83 3.00 -3.22
C ASP A 120 -22.33 3.29 -3.25
N SER A 121 -23.14 2.31 -3.67
CA SER A 121 -24.60 2.42 -3.63
C SER A 121 -25.10 2.68 -2.21
N ALA A 122 -24.61 1.92 -1.22
CA ALA A 122 -25.02 2.08 0.18
C ALA A 122 -24.55 3.40 0.81
N LEU A 123 -23.37 3.91 0.41
CA LEU A 123 -22.92 5.25 0.80
C LEU A 123 -23.81 6.33 0.20
N ALA A 124 -24.18 6.21 -1.08
CA ALA A 124 -25.00 7.18 -1.78
C ALA A 124 -26.44 7.24 -1.24
N SER A 125 -27.04 6.08 -0.90
CA SER A 125 -28.38 5.99 -0.33
C SER A 125 -28.43 6.20 1.19
N ARG A 126 -27.27 6.40 1.84
CA ARG A 126 -27.13 6.50 3.30
C ARG A 126 -27.67 5.26 4.06
N GLU A 127 -27.67 4.10 3.42
CA GLU A 127 -28.01 2.80 4.03
C GLU A 127 -26.89 2.26 4.95
N MET A 128 -25.72 2.90 4.96
CA MET A 128 -24.59 2.45 5.77
C MET A 128 -24.69 2.94 7.21
N THR A 129 -24.87 1.98 8.13
CA THR A 129 -24.81 2.22 9.58
C THR A 129 -23.39 2.09 10.12
N VAL A 130 -23.16 2.60 11.34
CA VAL A 130 -21.88 2.49 12.07
C VAL A 130 -21.47 1.02 12.22
N GLY A 131 -22.40 0.15 12.63
CA GLY A 131 -22.15 -1.29 12.75
C GLY A 131 -21.76 -1.94 11.42
N SER A 132 -22.45 -1.59 10.33
CA SER A 132 -22.11 -2.09 8.99
C SER A 132 -20.73 -1.65 8.52
N ALA A 133 -20.36 -0.39 8.75
CA ALA A 133 -19.03 0.13 8.46
C ALA A 133 -17.95 -0.63 9.26
N GLY A 134 -18.17 -0.85 10.56
CA GLY A 134 -17.23 -1.58 11.43
C GLY A 134 -16.91 -2.99 10.93
N VAL A 135 -17.95 -3.77 10.61
CA VAL A 135 -17.77 -5.15 10.10
C VAL A 135 -17.06 -5.16 8.74
N LEU A 136 -17.43 -4.25 7.82
CA LEU A 136 -16.78 -4.18 6.51
C LEU A 136 -15.30 -3.79 6.62
N LEU A 137 -14.96 -2.85 7.52
CA LEU A 137 -13.57 -2.50 7.79
C LEU A 137 -12.77 -3.70 8.30
N GLU A 138 -13.34 -4.53 9.17
CA GLU A 138 -12.69 -5.76 9.65
C GLU A 138 -12.44 -6.78 8.51
N VAL A 139 -13.46 -7.02 7.68
CA VAL A 139 -13.38 -7.92 6.53
C VAL A 139 -12.31 -7.42 5.55
N CYS A 140 -12.32 -6.13 5.21
CA CYS A 140 -11.34 -5.48 4.35
C CYS A 140 -9.93 -5.53 4.93
N SER A 141 -9.76 -5.19 6.21
CA SER A 141 -8.51 -5.25 6.97
C SER A 141 -7.86 -6.64 6.90
N THR A 142 -8.66 -7.69 7.07
CA THR A 142 -8.21 -9.08 6.97
C THR A 142 -7.87 -9.46 5.53
N ALA A 143 -8.68 -9.05 4.56
CA ALA A 143 -8.44 -9.31 3.15
C ALA A 143 -7.17 -8.61 2.62
N ILE A 144 -6.90 -7.36 3.02
CA ILE A 144 -5.67 -6.63 2.67
C ILE A 144 -4.44 -7.39 3.17
N ALA A 145 -4.46 -7.85 4.43
CA ALA A 145 -3.34 -8.59 5.00
C ALA A 145 -3.08 -9.90 4.25
N ARG A 146 -4.15 -10.60 3.87
CA ARG A 146 -4.09 -11.82 3.07
C ARG A 146 -3.52 -11.57 1.67
N ASP A 147 -4.00 -10.55 0.97
CA ASP A 147 -3.57 -10.24 -0.40
C ASP A 147 -2.14 -9.69 -0.44
N LEU A 148 -1.72 -8.94 0.59
CA LEU A 148 -0.31 -8.58 0.77
C LEU A 148 0.60 -9.80 0.95
N TRP A 149 0.15 -10.80 1.72
CA TRP A 149 0.91 -12.04 1.89
C TRP A 149 0.95 -12.86 0.59
N ARG A 150 -0.17 -12.95 -0.13
CA ARG A 150 -0.25 -13.59 -1.45
C ARG A 150 0.70 -12.92 -2.45
N LEU A 151 0.67 -11.59 -2.53
CA LEU A 151 1.53 -10.81 -3.42
C LEU A 151 3.02 -11.01 -3.07
N ARG A 152 3.37 -11.00 -1.77
CA ARG A 152 4.74 -11.30 -1.33
C ARG A 152 5.16 -12.72 -1.73
N ARG A 153 4.27 -13.71 -1.60
CA ARG A 153 4.56 -15.10 -1.99
C ARG A 153 4.70 -15.24 -3.51
N ALA A 154 3.89 -14.52 -4.27
CA ALA A 154 3.87 -14.54 -5.73
C ALA A 154 5.11 -13.81 -6.31
N ALA A 155 5.54 -12.69 -5.69
CA ALA A 155 6.74 -11.96 -6.10
C ALA A 155 8.00 -12.83 -6.14
N ARG A 156 8.13 -13.82 -5.23
CA ARG A 156 9.22 -14.82 -5.27
C ARG A 156 9.23 -15.68 -6.54
N ARG A 157 8.12 -15.72 -7.27
CA ARG A 157 7.93 -16.46 -8.53
C ARG A 157 7.85 -15.55 -9.75
N GLY A 158 8.09 -14.24 -9.59
CA GLY A 158 7.99 -13.27 -10.69
C GLY A 158 6.58 -13.05 -11.25
N ALA A 159 5.55 -13.54 -10.58
CA ALA A 159 4.15 -13.41 -10.97
C ALA A 159 3.36 -12.75 -9.83
N GLY A 160 2.29 -12.01 -10.12
CA GLY A 160 1.44 -11.47 -9.09
C GLY A 160 0.55 -10.36 -9.62
N ASP A 161 -0.74 -10.64 -9.64
CA ASP A 161 -1.77 -9.67 -9.98
C ASP A 161 -1.98 -8.72 -8.80
N GLU A 162 -1.79 -7.43 -9.05
CA GLU A 162 -1.93 -6.35 -8.08
C GLU A 162 -3.33 -5.74 -8.08
N ALA A 163 -4.10 -5.92 -9.16
CA ALA A 163 -5.39 -5.26 -9.33
C ALA A 163 -6.37 -5.53 -8.19
N PRO A 164 -6.47 -6.78 -7.66
CA PRO A 164 -7.36 -7.04 -6.54
C PRO A 164 -6.95 -6.30 -5.26
N LEU A 165 -5.65 -6.22 -4.97
CA LEU A 165 -5.19 -5.49 -3.79
C LEU A 165 -5.49 -3.99 -3.91
N GLY A 166 -5.29 -3.42 -5.10
CA GLY A 166 -5.64 -2.02 -5.39
C GLY A 166 -7.14 -1.74 -5.18
N ALA A 167 -8.02 -2.52 -5.81
CA ALA A 167 -9.47 -2.35 -5.70
C ALA A 167 -9.97 -2.48 -4.25
N LEU A 168 -9.44 -3.45 -3.50
CA LEU A 168 -9.77 -3.62 -2.09
C LEU A 168 -9.33 -2.43 -1.24
N MET A 169 -8.15 -1.87 -1.51
CA MET A 169 -7.63 -0.72 -0.78
C MET A 169 -8.45 0.55 -1.04
N GLU A 170 -8.89 0.78 -2.28
CA GLU A 170 -9.80 1.90 -2.60
C GLU A 170 -11.17 1.73 -1.94
N ALA A 171 -11.75 0.52 -1.98
CA ALA A 171 -13.00 0.24 -1.26
C ALA A 171 -12.87 0.46 0.26
N THR A 172 -11.73 0.07 0.83
CA THR A 172 -11.43 0.27 2.26
C THR A 172 -11.31 1.76 2.60
N ARG A 173 -10.68 2.55 1.72
CA ARG A 173 -10.54 4.00 1.92
C ARG A 173 -11.91 4.68 1.91
N ALA A 174 -12.76 4.35 0.93
CA ALA A 174 -14.11 4.90 0.84
C ALA A 174 -14.94 4.64 2.11
N ILE A 175 -14.82 3.43 2.70
CA ILE A 175 -15.46 3.14 3.99
C ILE A 175 -14.83 3.99 5.10
N LEU A 176 -13.50 4.07 5.21
CA LEU A 176 -12.82 4.86 6.26
C LEU A 176 -13.14 6.37 6.22
N GLU A 177 -13.40 6.91 5.04
CA GLU A 177 -13.75 8.32 4.81
C GLU A 177 -15.24 8.62 5.03
N SER A 178 -16.07 7.58 5.17
CA SER A 178 -17.50 7.73 5.38
C SER A 178 -17.86 8.26 6.78
N GLU A 179 -18.96 9.00 6.88
CA GLU A 179 -19.51 9.50 8.14
C GLU A 179 -19.78 8.36 9.17
N PRO A 180 -20.40 7.22 8.79
CA PRO A 180 -20.60 6.10 9.72
C PRO A 180 -19.29 5.54 10.28
N ALA A 181 -18.24 5.50 9.46
CA ALA A 181 -16.93 5.07 9.94
C ALA A 181 -16.29 6.09 10.87
N SER A 182 -16.61 7.39 10.77
CA SER A 182 -16.06 8.41 11.67
C SER A 182 -16.55 8.26 13.12
N ALA A 183 -17.77 7.73 13.31
CA ALA A 183 -18.40 7.47 14.60
C ALA A 183 -17.94 6.17 15.28
N LEU A 184 -17.16 5.33 14.59
CA LEU A 184 -16.56 4.15 15.22
C LEU A 184 -15.45 4.53 16.21
N ASP A 185 -15.25 3.64 17.19
CA ASP A 185 -14.09 3.68 18.08
C ASP A 185 -12.78 3.89 17.32
N ALA A 186 -11.86 4.63 17.94
CA ALA A 186 -10.62 5.01 17.29
C ALA A 186 -9.74 3.78 16.96
N GLU A 187 -9.74 2.74 17.79
CA GLU A 187 -8.81 1.61 17.65
C GLU A 187 -9.06 0.76 16.38
N PRO A 188 -10.29 0.28 16.09
CA PRO A 188 -10.57 -0.44 14.84
C PRO A 188 -10.24 0.37 13.57
N ARG A 189 -10.55 1.68 13.58
CA ARG A 189 -10.24 2.59 12.47
C ARG A 189 -8.74 2.72 12.27
N GLN A 190 -8.00 2.97 13.35
CA GLN A 190 -6.56 3.08 13.29
C GLN A 190 -5.92 1.76 12.87
N GLN A 191 -6.40 0.61 13.35
CA GLN A 191 -5.88 -0.69 12.95
C GLN A 191 -6.04 -0.91 11.44
N THR A 192 -7.22 -0.60 10.90
CA THR A 192 -7.51 -0.71 9.47
C THR A 192 -6.68 0.29 8.65
N GLY A 193 -6.60 1.56 9.08
CA GLY A 193 -5.74 2.58 8.47
C GLY A 193 -4.26 2.18 8.46
N ARG A 194 -3.74 1.61 9.55
CA ARG A 194 -2.36 1.08 9.62
C ARG A 194 -2.12 -0.03 8.58
N ARG A 195 -3.10 -0.89 8.33
CA ARG A 195 -3.00 -1.95 7.31
C ARG A 195 -3.14 -1.40 5.90
N LEU A 196 -4.05 -0.45 5.67
CA LEU A 196 -4.21 0.24 4.39
C LEU A 196 -2.92 0.97 4.00
N TRP A 197 -2.33 1.74 4.92
CA TRP A 197 -1.03 2.40 4.74
C TRP A 197 0.07 1.39 4.38
N ARG A 198 0.19 0.28 5.14
CA ARG A 198 1.16 -0.78 4.82
C ARG A 198 0.90 -1.39 3.44
N GLY A 199 -0.36 -1.48 3.03
CA GLY A 199 -0.81 -1.89 1.70
C GLY A 199 -0.18 -1.03 0.62
N HIS A 200 -0.46 0.27 0.66
CA HIS A 200 0.06 1.27 -0.28
C HIS A 200 1.58 1.29 -0.29
N THR A 201 2.23 1.38 0.86
CA THR A 201 3.69 1.47 0.91
C THR A 201 4.37 0.22 0.32
N ARG A 202 3.85 -0.97 0.59
CA ARG A 202 4.43 -2.22 0.04
C ARG A 202 4.21 -2.35 -1.45
N LEU A 203 3.02 -1.97 -1.92
CA LEU A 203 2.68 -1.98 -3.34
C LEU A 203 3.52 -0.95 -4.11
N GLY A 204 3.63 0.27 -3.58
CA GLY A 204 4.49 1.33 -4.14
C GLY A 204 5.96 0.90 -4.22
N LEU A 205 6.51 0.31 -3.15
CA LEU A 205 7.86 -0.24 -3.16
C LEU A 205 8.05 -1.39 -4.15
N ARG A 206 7.01 -2.18 -4.42
CA ARG A 206 7.07 -3.24 -5.44
C ARG A 206 7.15 -2.64 -6.85
N ARG A 207 6.31 -1.65 -7.14
CA ARG A 207 6.28 -0.90 -8.42
C ARG A 207 7.58 -0.15 -8.66
N TRP A 208 8.09 0.52 -7.62
CA TRP A 208 9.40 1.17 -7.64
C TRP A 208 10.51 0.17 -8.00
N ARG A 209 10.54 -1.02 -7.37
CA ARG A 209 11.52 -2.07 -7.72
C ARG A 209 11.37 -2.64 -9.14
N ALA A 210 10.18 -2.54 -9.72
CA ALA A 210 9.92 -2.90 -11.11
C ALA A 210 10.32 -1.80 -12.11
N GLY A 211 10.73 -0.63 -11.62
CA GLY A 211 11.03 0.56 -12.42
C GLY A 211 9.77 1.22 -13.00
N ASP A 212 8.61 0.96 -12.39
CA ASP A 212 7.34 1.61 -12.69
C ASP A 212 7.12 2.73 -11.67
N PHE A 213 7.90 3.81 -11.84
CA PHE A 213 7.94 4.89 -10.86
C PHE A 213 6.65 5.71 -10.84
N GLU A 214 5.99 5.89 -11.98
CA GLU A 214 4.71 6.61 -12.08
C GLU A 214 3.62 5.90 -11.27
N ALA A 215 3.44 4.59 -11.49
CA ALA A 215 2.49 3.82 -10.70
C ALA A 215 2.91 3.75 -9.22
N ALA A 216 4.20 3.76 -8.92
CA ALA A 216 4.70 3.82 -7.54
C ALA A 216 4.34 5.13 -6.85
N VAL A 217 4.53 6.28 -7.52
CA VAL A 217 4.17 7.62 -7.03
C VAL A 217 2.69 7.67 -6.68
N GLU A 218 1.81 7.27 -7.60
CA GLU A 218 0.36 7.26 -7.37
C GLU A 218 -0.03 6.37 -6.18
N THR A 219 0.63 5.22 -6.04
CA THR A 219 0.39 4.34 -4.90
C THR A 219 0.81 4.97 -3.58
N LEU A 220 1.92 5.71 -3.56
CA LEU A 220 2.45 6.36 -2.37
C LEU A 220 1.63 7.60 -1.98
N PHE A 221 1.04 8.32 -2.93
CA PHE A 221 0.00 9.29 -2.62
C PHE A 221 -1.17 8.65 -1.88
N GLY A 222 -1.66 7.49 -2.34
CA GLY A 222 -2.68 6.73 -1.63
C GLY A 222 -2.27 6.34 -0.19
N ALA A 223 -0.97 6.19 0.09
CA ALA A 223 -0.48 5.98 1.46
C ALA A 223 -0.62 7.23 2.33
N LEU A 224 -0.38 8.41 1.78
CA LEU A 224 -0.44 9.69 2.48
C LEU A 224 -1.88 10.16 2.74
N SER A 225 -2.80 9.78 1.86
CA SER A 225 -4.23 10.05 1.97
C SER A 225 -4.97 9.18 2.99
N VAL A 226 -4.31 8.22 3.65
CA VAL A 226 -4.97 7.37 4.65
C VAL A 226 -5.44 8.22 5.85
N PRO A 227 -6.73 8.17 6.24
CA PRO A 227 -7.25 8.91 7.38
C PRO A 227 -6.58 8.52 8.71
N GLY A 228 -6.40 9.49 9.61
CA GLY A 228 -5.84 9.26 10.95
C GLY A 228 -4.37 8.83 10.97
N LEU A 229 -3.62 9.08 9.89
CA LEU A 229 -2.21 8.70 9.81
C LEU A 229 -1.33 9.51 10.77
N GLY A 230 -0.77 8.86 11.78
CA GLY A 230 0.17 9.46 12.73
C GLY A 230 1.47 9.96 12.08
N GLY A 231 2.10 10.97 12.69
CA GLY A 231 3.23 11.72 12.13
C GLY A 231 4.41 10.86 11.65
N ARG A 232 4.78 9.82 12.40
CA ARG A 232 5.88 8.90 12.01
C ARG A 232 5.62 8.20 10.67
N ARG A 233 4.39 7.71 10.44
CA ARG A 233 4.05 7.01 9.17
C ARG A 233 3.91 7.98 8.03
N ARG A 234 3.40 9.19 8.29
CA ARG A 234 3.34 10.28 7.33
C ARG A 234 4.74 10.66 6.85
N ARG A 235 5.69 10.87 7.77
CA ARG A 235 7.10 11.14 7.46
C ARG A 235 7.70 10.05 6.58
N LEU A 236 7.60 8.78 6.99
CA LEU A 236 8.10 7.65 6.21
C LEU A 236 7.46 7.56 4.80
N GLY A 237 6.17 7.85 4.67
CA GLY A 237 5.49 7.91 3.38
C GLY A 237 6.02 9.02 2.48
N ARG A 238 6.26 10.21 3.05
CA ARG A 238 6.85 11.36 2.35
C ARG A 238 8.27 11.07 1.89
N ASP A 239 9.11 10.52 2.76
CA ASP A 239 10.49 10.15 2.43
C ASP A 239 10.54 9.17 1.24
N LEU A 240 9.62 8.18 1.21
CA LEU A 240 9.51 7.24 0.10
C LEU A 240 8.98 7.90 -1.19
N LEU A 241 8.00 8.79 -1.07
CA LEU A 241 7.46 9.53 -2.21
C LEU A 241 8.53 10.41 -2.86
N VAL A 242 9.28 11.17 -2.05
CA VAL A 242 10.39 12.03 -2.50
C VAL A 242 11.40 11.22 -3.31
N ARG A 243 11.92 10.12 -2.75
CA ARG A 243 12.87 9.24 -3.45
C ARG A 243 12.29 8.69 -4.77
N THR A 244 11.02 8.30 -4.76
CA THR A 244 10.35 7.79 -5.97
C THR A 244 10.24 8.88 -7.05
N LEU A 245 9.97 10.14 -6.67
CA LEU A 245 9.93 11.28 -7.59
C LEU A 245 11.31 11.61 -8.15
N GLU A 246 12.36 11.55 -7.33
CA GLU A 246 13.74 11.72 -7.79
C GLU A 246 14.11 10.69 -8.85
N ASP A 247 13.76 9.41 -8.62
CA ASP A 247 14.02 8.32 -9.57
C ASP A 247 13.14 8.42 -10.82
N ALA A 248 11.88 8.85 -10.70
CA ALA A 248 11.00 9.12 -11.83
C ALA A 248 11.56 10.22 -12.75
N ALA A 249 12.05 11.32 -12.15
CA ALA A 249 12.68 12.41 -12.88
C ALA A 249 14.01 11.96 -13.52
N GLY A 250 14.81 11.19 -12.79
CA GLY A 250 16.07 10.61 -13.32
C GLY A 250 15.84 9.68 -14.51
N GLN A 251 14.88 8.75 -14.41
CA GLN A 251 14.51 7.88 -15.52
C GLN A 251 14.02 8.67 -16.73
N SER A 252 13.27 9.75 -16.50
CA SER A 252 12.77 10.59 -17.59
C SER A 252 13.91 11.31 -18.32
N LEU A 253 14.97 11.72 -17.60
CA LEU A 253 16.17 12.32 -18.22
C LEU A 253 16.90 11.32 -19.11
N GLU A 254 16.94 10.04 -18.73
CA GLU A 254 17.55 8.97 -19.52
C GLU A 254 16.75 8.64 -20.80
N LEU A 255 15.42 8.75 -20.75
CA LEU A 255 14.53 8.36 -21.86
C LEU A 255 14.28 9.46 -22.89
N ILE A 256 14.35 10.75 -22.50
CA ILE A 256 14.11 11.86 -23.42
C ILE A 256 15.02 11.83 -24.67
N PRO A 257 16.33 11.52 -24.57
CA PRO A 257 17.18 11.39 -25.76
C PRO A 257 16.71 10.30 -26.75
N GLU A 258 16.16 9.19 -26.24
CA GLU A 258 15.61 8.10 -27.07
C GLU A 258 14.32 8.55 -27.76
N LEU A 259 13.37 9.13 -27.01
CA LEU A 259 12.12 9.69 -27.55
C LEU A 259 12.37 10.78 -28.60
N ARG A 260 13.44 11.56 -28.42
CA ARG A 260 13.90 12.55 -29.39
C ARG A 260 14.46 11.91 -30.66
N GLY A 261 15.24 10.84 -30.54
CA GLY A 261 15.74 10.08 -31.68
C GLY A 261 14.61 9.50 -32.54
N ASP A 262 13.50 9.14 -31.90
CA ASP A 262 12.29 8.63 -32.54
C ASP A 262 11.36 9.73 -33.07
N GLY A 263 11.69 11.01 -32.87
CA GLY A 263 10.90 12.17 -33.32
C GLY A 263 9.66 12.49 -32.47
N ASP A 264 9.47 11.82 -31.33
CA ASP A 264 8.28 11.97 -30.48
C ASP A 264 8.48 13.05 -29.39
N ARG A 265 8.51 14.31 -29.84
CA ARG A 265 8.61 15.48 -28.95
C ARG A 265 7.39 15.59 -28.02
N ALA A 266 6.20 15.22 -28.50
CA ALA A 266 4.97 15.32 -27.73
C ALA A 266 5.04 14.40 -26.50
N ALA A 267 5.47 13.14 -26.66
CA ALA A 267 5.66 12.22 -25.54
C ALA A 267 6.74 12.69 -24.55
N ALA A 268 7.82 13.33 -25.03
CA ALA A 268 8.84 13.89 -24.15
C ALA A 268 8.29 15.03 -23.28
N VAL A 269 7.50 15.94 -23.86
CA VAL A 269 6.82 17.03 -23.15
C VAL A 269 5.82 16.48 -22.13
N GLU A 270 4.97 15.55 -22.55
CA GLU A 270 3.97 14.94 -21.67
C GLU A 270 4.64 14.30 -20.45
N ARG A 271 5.74 13.56 -20.67
CA ARG A 271 6.48 12.92 -19.58
C ARG A 271 7.08 13.93 -18.60
N ALA A 272 7.64 15.03 -19.08
CA ALA A 272 8.13 16.11 -18.21
C ALA A 272 7.00 16.78 -17.41
N GLN A 273 5.86 17.02 -18.05
CA GLN A 273 4.67 17.60 -17.40
C GLN A 273 4.13 16.70 -16.28
N ARG A 274 4.08 15.38 -16.48
CA ARG A 274 3.65 14.42 -15.45
C ARG A 274 4.54 14.48 -14.20
N VAL A 275 5.87 14.52 -14.36
CA VAL A 275 6.80 14.67 -13.23
C VAL A 275 6.54 15.97 -12.47
N LEU A 276 6.35 17.09 -13.18
CA LEU A 276 6.05 18.39 -12.56
C LEU A 276 4.71 18.40 -11.83
N GLU A 277 3.68 17.74 -12.37
CA GLU A 277 2.38 17.60 -11.73
C GLU A 277 2.52 16.83 -10.40
N HIS A 278 3.24 15.71 -10.39
CA HIS A 278 3.45 14.97 -9.15
C HIS A 278 4.25 15.76 -8.11
N ILE A 279 5.24 16.57 -8.51
CA ILE A 279 5.97 17.45 -7.60
C ILE A 279 5.03 18.52 -7.01
N ARG A 280 4.18 19.14 -7.84
CA ARG A 280 3.18 20.12 -7.39
C ARG A 280 2.19 19.49 -6.40
N ARG A 281 1.68 18.29 -6.71
CA ARG A 281 0.82 17.52 -5.81
C ARG A 281 1.53 17.16 -4.49
N ALA A 282 2.80 16.74 -4.53
CA ALA A 282 3.57 16.45 -3.33
C ALA A 282 3.69 17.67 -2.40
N ARG A 283 3.89 18.86 -2.97
CA ARG A 283 3.86 20.12 -2.19
C ARG A 283 2.49 20.39 -1.58
N ALA A 284 1.41 20.18 -2.33
CA ALA A 284 0.04 20.34 -1.81
C ALA A 284 -0.26 19.39 -0.64
N GLU A 285 0.32 18.18 -0.65
CA GLU A 285 0.25 17.19 0.43
C GLU A 285 1.23 17.47 1.61
N GLY A 286 1.87 18.64 1.59
CA GLY A 286 2.74 19.15 2.65
C GLY A 286 4.12 18.50 2.69
N VAL A 287 4.63 17.98 1.57
CA VAL A 287 6.05 17.67 1.42
C VAL A 287 6.80 18.99 1.27
N PRO A 288 7.83 19.25 2.09
CA PRO A 288 8.51 20.53 2.08
C PRO A 288 9.38 20.69 0.81
N ALA A 289 9.62 21.93 0.41
CA ALA A 289 10.23 22.23 -0.89
C ALA A 289 11.70 21.79 -0.96
N GLU A 290 12.41 21.87 0.16
CA GLU A 290 13.79 21.40 0.32
C GLU A 290 13.92 19.90 0.03
N ASP A 291 12.97 19.08 0.49
CA ASP A 291 12.97 17.63 0.24
C ASP A 291 12.73 17.33 -1.25
N LEU A 292 12.03 18.21 -1.97
CA LEU A 292 11.72 18.05 -3.39
C LEU A 292 12.76 18.71 -4.32
N ALA A 293 13.79 19.36 -3.78
CA ALA A 293 14.71 20.19 -4.56
C ALA A 293 15.42 19.41 -5.68
N VAL A 294 15.80 18.17 -5.42
CA VAL A 294 16.48 17.30 -6.40
C VAL A 294 15.53 16.92 -7.54
N ALA A 295 14.32 16.44 -7.21
CA ALA A 295 13.31 16.09 -8.21
C ALA A 295 12.91 17.31 -9.06
N ALA A 296 12.74 18.47 -8.43
CA ALA A 296 12.42 19.73 -9.11
C ALA A 296 13.55 20.22 -10.02
N SER A 297 14.81 20.09 -9.58
CA SER A 297 15.97 20.41 -10.41
C SER A 297 16.03 19.53 -11.66
N ARG A 298 15.87 18.21 -11.49
CA ARG A 298 15.82 17.26 -12.62
C ARG A 298 14.65 17.54 -13.55
N ALA A 299 13.47 17.90 -13.02
CA ALA A 299 12.32 18.24 -13.84
C ALA A 299 12.52 19.51 -14.68
N ARG A 300 13.24 20.52 -14.15
CA ARG A 300 13.64 21.71 -14.94
C ARG A 300 14.63 21.35 -16.04
N GLN A 301 15.61 20.50 -15.74
CA GLN A 301 16.55 20.00 -16.76
C GLN A 301 15.82 19.26 -17.90
N LEU A 302 14.74 18.51 -17.61
CA LEU A 302 13.91 17.88 -18.66
C LEU A 302 13.37 18.92 -19.63
N LEU A 303 12.79 20.01 -19.12
CA LEU A 303 12.23 21.08 -19.95
C LEU A 303 13.32 21.79 -20.78
N GLU A 304 14.45 22.13 -20.16
CA GLU A 304 15.59 22.75 -20.86
C GLU A 304 16.09 21.87 -22.01
N HIS A 305 16.19 20.55 -21.81
CA HIS A 305 16.61 19.61 -22.86
C HIS A 305 15.62 19.55 -24.02
N ILE A 306 14.33 19.75 -23.75
CA ILE A 306 13.28 19.80 -24.78
C ILE A 306 13.35 21.15 -25.53
N GLU A 307 13.55 22.26 -24.82
CA GLU A 307 13.55 23.63 -25.37
C GLU A 307 14.80 23.96 -26.19
N GLN A 308 16.00 23.59 -25.74
CA GLN A 308 17.28 23.86 -26.43
C GLN A 308 17.35 23.25 -27.84
N THR A 309 16.43 22.34 -28.18
CA THR A 309 16.34 21.70 -29.49
C THR A 309 15.30 22.38 -30.40
N SER A 310 14.50 23.33 -29.90
CA SER A 310 13.52 24.08 -30.69
C SER A 310 14.11 25.28 -31.44
N VAL A 311 15.39 25.58 -31.20
CA VAL A 311 16.11 26.78 -31.71
C VAL A 311 17.15 26.39 -32.78
N ARG A 312 17.15 25.12 -33.24
CA ARG A 312 17.95 24.65 -34.39
C ARG A 312 17.02 24.17 -35.49
#